data_AF-X1KFG5-F1
#
_entry.id   AF-X1KFG5-F1
#
_cell.length_a   1.000
_cell.length_b   1.000
_cell.length_c   1.000
_cell.angle_alpha   90.00
_cell.angle_beta   90.00
_cell.angle_gamma   90.00
#
_symmetry.space_group_name_H-M   'P 1'
#
loop_
_entity.id
_entity.type
_entity.pdbx_description
1 polymer ?
#
loop_
_entity_poly.entity_id
_entity_poly.type
_entity_poly.pdbx_seq_one_letter_code
_entity_poly.pdbx_strand_id
1 'polypeptide(L)'
;MVWLVGILTFVVLTKWGLSSVFAEEVKILSVAPRGPTDHIGETSTIIVSFNQPMVSLQKFPEGEGTGPLLIRPRVSGKYRWMGTRTLVFLPERGRLPYGTNFTVTVPRGISSISGEILKEDFSWSFETPRPKLISHWPRDKSQWINLNEVVILQFNQKMPLEEARHFLELTGRGSEGRKTFLPFHVR
;
A
#
# COMPACT_ATOMS: atom_id res chain seq x y z
N MET A 1 -48.05 -66.79 -38.13
CA MET A 1 -46.73 -67.20 -37.58
C MET A 1 -45.67 -66.37 -38.26
N VAL A 2 -44.78 -65.75 -37.47
CA VAL A 2 -43.61 -64.90 -37.80
C VAL A 2 -43.88 -63.44 -38.21
N TRP A 3 -43.44 -62.55 -37.32
CA TRP A 3 -43.29 -61.09 -37.44
C TRP A 3 -41.95 -60.74 -38.11
N LEU A 4 -41.84 -59.57 -38.76
CA LEU A 4 -40.54 -58.97 -39.12
C LEU A 4 -40.50 -57.52 -38.63
N VAL A 5 -39.55 -57.28 -37.73
CA VAL A 5 -39.35 -56.11 -36.88
C VAL A 5 -38.52 -55.05 -37.62
N GLY A 6 -38.93 -53.79 -37.47
CA GLY A 6 -38.24 -52.63 -38.02
C GLY A 6 -36.90 -52.33 -37.33
N ILE A 7 -35.94 -51.82 -38.12
CA ILE A 7 -34.64 -51.36 -37.65
C ILE A 7 -34.70 -49.83 -37.54
N LEU A 8 -34.63 -49.31 -36.32
CA LEU A 8 -34.47 -47.89 -36.02
C LEU A 8 -32.98 -47.63 -35.76
N THR A 9 -32.30 -46.96 -36.68
CA THR A 9 -30.91 -46.53 -36.52
C THR A 9 -30.84 -45.27 -35.67
N PHE A 10 -30.38 -45.41 -34.43
CA PHE A 10 -30.15 -44.31 -33.50
C PHE A 10 -28.72 -43.80 -33.66
N VAL A 11 -28.54 -42.68 -34.37
CA VAL A 11 -27.24 -42.00 -34.48
C VAL A 11 -27.04 -41.14 -33.23
N VAL A 12 -26.26 -41.64 -32.27
CA VAL A 12 -25.80 -40.85 -31.12
C VAL A 12 -24.59 -40.02 -31.54
N LEU A 13 -24.81 -38.74 -31.83
CA LEU A 13 -23.73 -37.75 -31.97
C LEU A 13 -23.23 -37.38 -30.57
N THR A 14 -22.19 -38.06 -30.10
CA THR A 14 -21.42 -37.66 -28.92
C THR A 14 -20.61 -36.41 -29.24
N LYS A 15 -21.15 -35.24 -28.94
CA LYS A 15 -20.38 -33.98 -28.91
C LYS A 15 -19.42 -34.02 -27.73
N TRP A 16 -18.15 -34.35 -27.99
CA TRP A 16 -17.08 -34.21 -27.02
C TRP A 16 -16.86 -32.73 -26.72
N GLY A 17 -17.01 -32.35 -25.46
CA GLY A 17 -16.77 -31.01 -24.96
C GLY A 17 -15.27 -30.68 -25.00
N LEU A 18 -14.87 -29.88 -25.99
CA LEU A 18 -13.70 -29.03 -25.88
C LEU A 18 -14.08 -27.83 -25.03
N SER A 19 -14.23 -28.04 -23.72
CA SER A 19 -14.09 -26.93 -22.78
C SER A 19 -12.61 -26.57 -22.81
N SER A 20 -12.26 -25.61 -23.66
CA SER A 20 -11.07 -24.82 -23.45
C SER A 20 -11.18 -24.23 -22.05
N VAL A 21 -10.50 -24.84 -21.08
CA VAL A 21 -10.05 -24.11 -19.90
C VAL A 21 -9.04 -23.14 -20.48
N PHE A 22 -9.53 -22.00 -20.97
CA PHE A 22 -8.67 -20.91 -21.40
C PHE A 22 -7.83 -20.58 -20.18
N ALA A 23 -6.53 -20.86 -20.25
CA ALA A 23 -5.61 -20.46 -19.22
C ALA A 23 -5.73 -18.94 -19.10
N GLU A 24 -6.23 -18.49 -17.94
CA GLU A 24 -6.50 -17.08 -17.73
C GLU A 24 -5.18 -16.36 -17.54
N GLU A 25 -5.02 -15.22 -18.22
CA GLU A 25 -3.85 -14.37 -18.03
C GLU A 25 -3.69 -13.98 -16.55
N VAL A 26 -2.47 -13.62 -16.16
CA VAL A 26 -2.23 -13.11 -14.80
C VAL A 26 -2.93 -11.78 -14.66
N LYS A 27 -3.74 -11.65 -13.61
CA LYS A 27 -4.44 -10.42 -13.21
C LYS A 27 -4.14 -10.08 -11.77
N ILE A 28 -4.09 -8.78 -11.49
CA ILE A 28 -4.04 -8.26 -10.14
C ILE A 28 -5.48 -8.19 -9.59
N LEU A 29 -5.76 -8.96 -8.54
CA LEU A 29 -7.07 -8.94 -7.87
C LEU A 29 -7.18 -7.78 -6.89
N SER A 30 -6.14 -7.57 -6.10
CA SER A 30 -6.11 -6.52 -5.08
C SER A 30 -4.72 -6.00 -4.85
N VAL A 31 -4.64 -4.73 -4.46
CA VAL A 31 -3.42 -4.12 -3.96
C VAL A 31 -3.73 -3.31 -2.72
N ALA A 32 -2.76 -3.23 -1.83
CA ALA A 32 -2.79 -2.34 -0.68
C ALA A 32 -1.40 -1.76 -0.44
N PRO A 33 -1.29 -0.53 0.07
CA PRO A 33 -2.38 0.45 0.26
C PRO A 33 -2.88 1.05 -1.08
N ARG A 34 -3.99 1.81 -1.02
CA ARG A 34 -4.60 2.54 -2.15
C ARG A 34 -5.08 3.91 -1.69
N GLY A 35 -4.88 4.93 -2.54
CA GLY A 35 -5.35 6.28 -2.25
C GLY A 35 -4.71 6.90 -1.00
N PRO A 36 -5.35 7.91 -0.40
CA PRO A 36 -4.90 8.48 0.87
C PRO A 36 -5.03 7.47 2.00
N THR A 37 -3.99 7.32 2.82
CA THR A 37 -4.01 6.51 4.04
C THR A 37 -4.01 7.41 5.26
N ASP A 38 -4.94 7.18 6.19
CA ASP A 38 -5.05 7.93 7.44
C ASP A 38 -4.35 7.21 8.60
N HIS A 39 -4.32 5.87 8.55
CA HIS A 39 -3.73 5.05 9.59
C HIS A 39 -2.29 4.67 9.28
N ILE A 40 -1.40 4.98 10.23
CA ILE A 40 0.03 4.68 10.14
C ILE A 40 0.33 3.20 9.88
N GLY A 41 -0.47 2.30 10.45
CA GLY A 41 -0.31 0.85 10.29
C GLY A 41 -0.48 0.37 8.84
N GLU A 42 -1.27 1.07 8.02
CA GLU A 42 -1.54 0.71 6.62
C GLU A 42 -0.33 0.93 5.70
N THR A 43 0.70 1.63 6.18
CA THR A 43 1.92 1.96 5.43
C THR A 43 3.13 1.12 5.83
N SER A 44 2.89 0.06 6.60
CA SER A 44 3.93 -0.88 7.04
C SER A 44 4.37 -1.84 5.93
N THR A 45 3.51 -2.12 4.94
CA THR A 45 3.80 -3.05 3.84
C THR A 45 3.08 -2.66 2.56
N ILE A 46 3.58 -3.13 1.40
CA ILE A 46 2.83 -3.12 0.14
C ILE A 46 2.42 -4.55 -0.18
N ILE A 47 1.15 -4.78 -0.49
CA ILE A 47 0.56 -6.09 -0.75
C ILE A 47 -0.02 -6.12 -2.15
N VAL A 48 0.24 -7.20 -2.88
CA VAL A 48 -0.30 -7.45 -4.22
C VAL A 48 -0.82 -8.89 -4.27
N SER A 49 -2.10 -9.06 -4.60
CA SER A 49 -2.71 -10.38 -4.78
C SER A 49 -3.02 -10.65 -6.24
N PHE A 50 -2.68 -11.85 -6.69
CA PHE A 50 -2.84 -12.31 -8.06
C PHE A 50 -4.01 -13.31 -8.17
N ASN A 51 -4.63 -13.42 -9.35
CA ASN A 51 -5.71 -14.37 -9.61
C ASN A 51 -5.25 -15.84 -9.57
N GLN A 52 -3.95 -16.09 -9.65
CA GLN A 52 -3.40 -17.44 -9.77
C GLN A 52 -2.04 -17.60 -9.07
N PRO A 53 -1.58 -18.85 -8.82
CA PRO A 53 -0.29 -19.12 -8.18
C PRO A 53 0.89 -18.57 -9.00
N MET A 54 1.68 -17.72 -8.37
CA MET A 54 2.89 -17.09 -8.95
C MET A 54 4.16 -17.81 -8.54
N VAL A 55 4.19 -18.40 -7.33
CA VAL A 55 5.34 -19.15 -6.80
C VAL A 55 4.91 -20.48 -6.20
N SER A 56 5.80 -21.47 -6.27
CA SER A 56 5.58 -22.77 -5.59
C SER A 56 5.69 -22.62 -4.08
N LEU A 57 4.85 -23.34 -3.32
CA LEU A 57 4.90 -23.37 -1.85
C LEU A 57 6.25 -23.82 -1.28
N GLN A 58 7.03 -24.58 -2.04
CA GLN A 58 8.30 -25.17 -1.59
C GLN A 58 9.50 -24.21 -1.70
N LYS A 59 9.33 -23.07 -2.39
CA LYS A 59 10.36 -22.04 -2.55
C LYS A 59 9.84 -20.75 -1.94
N PHE A 60 10.07 -20.55 -0.65
CA PHE A 60 10.04 -19.22 -0.06
C PHE A 60 11.41 -18.59 -0.34
N PRO A 61 11.57 -17.68 -1.31
CA PRO A 61 12.80 -16.91 -1.39
C PRO A 61 12.83 -15.97 -0.19
N GLU A 62 13.44 -16.43 0.90
CA GLU A 62 13.94 -15.55 1.95
C GLU A 62 15.23 -14.93 1.42
N GLY A 63 15.11 -13.73 0.85
CA GLY A 63 16.25 -13.03 0.27
C GLY A 63 16.04 -11.53 0.21
N GLU A 64 17.08 -10.78 0.51
CA GLU A 64 17.18 -9.36 0.16
C GLU A 64 17.42 -9.27 -1.35
N GLY A 65 16.45 -8.75 -2.13
CA GLY A 65 16.68 -8.41 -3.54
C GLY A 65 15.51 -8.66 -4.52
N THR A 66 15.34 -7.69 -5.44
CA THR A 66 14.55 -7.67 -6.69
C THR A 66 13.28 -8.51 -6.73
N GLY A 67 12.30 -8.16 -5.91
CA GLY A 67 10.91 -8.47 -6.25
C GLY A 67 10.44 -7.65 -7.46
N PRO A 68 9.30 -8.01 -8.05
CA PRO A 68 8.87 -7.44 -9.32
C PRO A 68 8.42 -5.98 -9.23
N LEU A 69 8.21 -5.43 -8.04
CA LEU A 69 7.59 -4.12 -7.90
C LEU A 69 8.59 -3.00 -8.16
N LEU A 70 8.24 -2.10 -9.07
CA LEU A 70 8.91 -0.81 -9.23
C LEU A 70 8.21 0.20 -8.32
N ILE A 71 8.87 0.61 -7.24
CA ILE A 71 8.32 1.55 -6.25
C ILE A 71 9.01 2.91 -6.42
N ARG A 72 8.22 3.97 -6.55
CA ARG A 72 8.68 5.36 -6.67
C ARG A 72 7.99 6.25 -5.63
N PRO A 73 8.72 7.03 -4.81
CA PRO A 73 10.17 7.03 -4.64
C PRO A 73 10.76 5.67 -4.25
N ARG A 74 12.04 5.45 -4.54
CA ARG A 74 12.68 4.16 -4.26
C ARG A 74 12.77 3.93 -2.75
N VAL A 75 12.37 2.73 -2.31
CA VAL A 75 12.46 2.28 -0.92
C VAL A 75 13.17 0.93 -0.88
N SER A 76 14.18 0.80 -0.02
CA SER A 76 14.83 -0.48 0.27
C SER A 76 13.93 -1.39 1.11
N GLY A 77 13.94 -2.68 0.84
CA GLY A 77 13.13 -3.65 1.56
C GLY A 77 13.28 -5.06 1.03
N LYS A 78 12.50 -5.96 1.62
CA LYS A 78 12.48 -7.40 1.31
C LYS A 78 11.11 -7.78 0.75
N TYR A 79 11.09 -8.84 -0.04
CA TYR A 79 9.85 -9.42 -0.53
C TYR A 79 9.57 -10.74 0.20
N ARG A 80 8.30 -11.00 0.44
CA ARG A 80 7.81 -12.24 1.03
C ARG A 80 6.51 -12.65 0.36
N TRP A 81 6.42 -13.92 -0.02
CA TRP A 81 5.16 -14.48 -0.48
C TRP A 81 4.34 -14.98 0.72
N MET A 82 3.08 -14.59 0.77
CA MET A 82 2.06 -15.16 1.67
C MET A 82 1.23 -16.15 0.85
N GLY A 83 1.49 -17.45 1.04
CA GLY A 83 0.97 -18.48 0.15
C GLY A 83 1.61 -18.38 -1.25
N THR A 84 0.89 -18.82 -2.28
CA THR A 84 1.38 -18.82 -3.67
C THR A 84 0.91 -17.64 -4.50
N ARG A 85 -0.02 -16.82 -3.99
CA ARG A 85 -0.77 -15.81 -4.76
C ARG A 85 -0.62 -14.38 -4.24
N THR A 86 0.02 -14.17 -3.09
CA THR A 86 0.10 -12.84 -2.49
C THR A 86 1.55 -12.46 -2.22
N LEU A 87 2.01 -11.40 -2.89
CA LEU A 87 3.31 -10.82 -2.69
C LEU A 87 3.21 -9.69 -1.67
N VAL A 88 4.12 -9.69 -0.70
CA VAL A 88 4.25 -8.63 0.31
C VAL A 88 5.65 -8.04 0.22
N PHE A 89 5.73 -6.72 0.09
CA PHE A 89 6.96 -5.96 0.24
C PHE A 89 7.02 -5.35 1.63
N LEU A 90 8.14 -5.60 2.32
CA LEU A 90 8.45 -5.17 3.67
C LEU A 90 9.58 -4.13 3.60
N PRO A 91 9.31 -2.84 3.83
CA PRO A 91 10.35 -1.82 3.89
C PRO A 91 11.40 -2.16 4.96
N GLU A 92 12.67 -1.92 4.67
CA GLU A 92 13.79 -2.27 5.55
C GLU A 92 13.73 -1.56 6.91
N ARG A 93 13.26 -0.30 6.91
CA ARG A 93 13.05 0.49 8.13
C ARG A 93 11.76 0.13 8.89
N GLY A 94 11.08 -0.96 8.49
CA GLY A 94 9.82 -1.42 9.07
C GLY A 94 8.57 -0.65 8.63
N ARG A 95 8.72 0.46 7.89
CA ARG A 95 7.62 1.26 7.33
C ARG A 95 8.07 2.10 6.15
N LEU A 96 7.09 2.58 5.37
CA LEU A 96 7.32 3.58 4.34
C LEU A 96 7.56 4.98 4.96
N PRO A 97 8.30 5.88 4.27
CA PRO A 97 8.33 7.31 4.57
C PRO A 97 6.91 7.88 4.61
N TYR A 98 6.63 8.77 5.58
CA TYR A 98 5.33 9.44 5.69
C TYR A 98 5.24 10.68 4.79
N GLY A 99 4.02 11.22 4.64
CA GLY A 99 3.76 12.42 3.84
C GLY A 99 4.26 12.32 2.39
N THR A 100 4.38 11.11 1.88
CA THR A 100 4.99 10.79 0.58
C THR A 100 3.95 10.12 -0.31
N ASN A 101 3.85 10.61 -1.54
CA ASN A 101 3.11 9.97 -2.63
C ASN A 101 3.96 8.86 -3.24
N PHE A 102 3.42 7.64 -3.24
CA PHE A 102 4.04 6.48 -3.86
C PHE A 102 3.27 6.07 -5.10
N THR A 103 4.02 5.72 -6.15
CA THR A 103 3.53 4.97 -7.31
C THR A 103 4.22 3.62 -7.32
N VAL A 104 3.42 2.56 -7.43
CA VAL A 104 3.91 1.18 -7.52
C VAL A 104 3.47 0.61 -8.86
N THR A 105 4.41 -0.04 -9.54
CA THR A 105 4.16 -0.72 -10.80
C THR A 105 4.55 -2.19 -10.68
N VAL A 106 3.62 -3.06 -11.06
CA VAL A 106 3.87 -4.46 -11.38
C VAL A 106 4.12 -4.52 -12.90
N PRO A 107 5.36 -4.76 -13.36
CA PRO A 107 5.67 -4.77 -14.77
C PRO A 107 5.00 -5.95 -15.48
N ARG A 108 4.64 -5.76 -16.74
CA ARG A 108 4.21 -6.83 -17.64
C ARG A 108 5.29 -7.90 -17.76
N GLY A 109 4.87 -9.11 -18.11
CA GLY A 109 5.75 -10.25 -18.36
C GLY A 109 6.07 -11.09 -17.11
N ILE A 110 5.58 -10.71 -15.92
CA ILE A 110 5.65 -11.61 -14.76
C ILE A 110 4.76 -12.82 -15.06
N SER A 111 5.35 -14.01 -14.89
CA SER A 111 4.71 -15.29 -15.15
C SER A 111 4.21 -15.97 -13.89
N SER A 112 3.07 -16.64 -14.02
CA SER A 112 2.56 -17.63 -13.07
C SER A 112 3.28 -18.97 -13.20
N ILE A 113 3.00 -19.90 -12.29
CA ILE A 113 3.53 -21.28 -12.36
C ILE A 113 3.00 -22.02 -13.61
N SER A 114 1.79 -21.69 -14.07
CA SER A 114 1.20 -22.27 -15.29
C SER A 114 1.78 -21.68 -16.58
N GLY A 115 2.68 -20.70 -16.50
CA GLY A 115 3.30 -20.05 -17.66
C GLY A 115 2.54 -18.85 -18.21
N GLU A 116 1.32 -18.60 -17.72
CA GLU A 116 0.54 -17.41 -18.09
C GLU A 116 1.20 -16.14 -17.56
N ILE A 117 1.10 -15.04 -18.31
CA ILE A 117 1.79 -13.79 -18.02
C ILE A 117 0.83 -12.64 -17.75
N LEU A 118 1.30 -11.63 -17.03
CA LEU A 118 0.65 -10.32 -16.96
C LEU A 118 0.93 -9.58 -18.26
N LYS A 119 -0.10 -9.27 -19.06
CA LYS A 119 0.08 -8.70 -20.40
C LYS A 119 0.51 -7.23 -20.41
N GLU A 120 0.05 -6.45 -19.44
CA GLU A 120 0.26 -5.00 -19.35
C GLU A 120 0.78 -4.60 -17.97
N ASP A 121 1.49 -3.47 -17.91
CA ASP A 121 1.95 -2.93 -16.63
C ASP A 121 0.74 -2.55 -15.78
N PHE A 122 0.71 -3.02 -14.54
CA PHE A 122 -0.32 -2.62 -13.58
C PHE A 122 0.28 -1.60 -12.60
N SER A 123 -0.20 -0.35 -12.67
CA SER A 123 0.27 0.73 -11.80
C SER A 123 -0.84 1.30 -10.93
N TRP A 124 -0.50 1.63 -9.69
CA TRP A 124 -1.38 2.37 -8.79
C TRP A 124 -0.57 3.34 -7.92
N SER A 125 -1.28 4.28 -7.31
CA SER A 125 -0.69 5.22 -6.37
C SER A 125 -1.43 5.24 -5.04
N PHE A 126 -0.69 5.61 -4.00
CA PHE A 126 -1.21 5.86 -2.67
C PHE A 126 -0.38 6.94 -1.99
N GLU A 127 -0.97 7.57 -0.98
CA GLU A 127 -0.31 8.60 -0.18
C GLU A 127 -0.22 8.13 1.28
N THR A 128 0.98 8.22 1.85
CA THR A 128 1.22 7.91 3.26
C THR A 128 0.77 9.07 4.16
N PRO A 129 0.37 8.83 5.42
CA PRO A 129 -0.25 9.86 6.25
C PRO A 129 0.62 11.09 6.41
N ARG A 130 0.02 12.28 6.25
CA ARG A 130 0.70 13.56 6.50
C ARG A 130 0.75 13.90 7.98
N PRO A 131 1.73 14.73 8.40
CA PRO A 131 1.75 15.27 9.75
C PRO A 131 0.45 15.98 10.09
N LYS A 132 -0.14 15.61 11.23
CA LYS A 132 -1.33 16.24 11.78
C LYS A 132 -1.10 16.53 13.25
N LEU A 133 -1.38 17.76 13.67
CA LEU A 133 -1.42 18.14 15.07
C LEU A 133 -2.62 17.45 15.72
N ILE A 134 -2.36 16.57 16.69
CA ILE A 134 -3.38 15.85 17.46
C ILE A 134 -3.79 16.68 18.66
N SER A 135 -2.82 17.23 19.38
CA SER A 135 -3.06 18.00 20.59
C SER A 135 -1.94 19.03 20.78
N HIS A 136 -2.24 20.04 21.58
CA HIS A 136 -1.24 21.00 22.01
C HIS A 136 -1.51 21.43 23.45
N TRP A 137 -0.45 21.88 24.10
CA TRP A 137 -0.47 22.50 25.41
C TRP A 137 0.32 23.81 25.37
N PRO A 138 -0.16 24.91 25.99
CA PRO A 138 -1.49 25.07 26.61
C PRO A 138 -2.62 24.88 25.61
N ARG A 139 -3.83 24.53 26.07
CA ARG A 139 -5.00 24.43 25.18
C ARG A 139 -5.41 25.82 24.68
N ASP A 140 -6.10 25.87 23.55
CA ASP A 140 -6.73 27.10 23.07
C ASP A 140 -7.51 27.82 24.19
N LYS A 141 -7.28 29.13 24.30
CA LYS A 141 -7.88 30.02 25.33
C LYS A 141 -7.57 29.65 26.79
N SER A 142 -6.53 28.85 27.04
CA SER A 142 -6.06 28.64 28.42
C SER A 142 -5.68 29.97 29.06
N GLN A 143 -6.22 30.23 30.24
CA GLN A 143 -5.87 31.38 31.07
C GLN A 143 -4.94 30.94 32.20
N TRP A 144 -4.26 31.90 32.82
CA TRP A 144 -3.42 31.65 34.01
C TRP A 144 -2.28 30.66 33.76
N ILE A 145 -1.71 30.68 32.55
CA ILE A 145 -0.52 29.91 32.20
C ILE A 145 0.73 30.52 32.85
N ASN A 146 1.70 29.69 33.22
CA ASN A 146 2.95 30.20 33.76
C ASN A 146 3.70 31.02 32.71
N LEU A 147 4.46 32.02 33.14
CA LEU A 147 5.28 32.83 32.22
C LEU A 147 6.44 32.03 31.59
N ASN A 148 6.87 30.95 32.25
CA ASN A 148 7.92 30.04 31.77
C ASN A 148 7.33 28.71 31.25
N GLU A 149 6.09 28.72 30.79
CA GLU A 149 5.40 27.51 30.33
C GLU A 149 6.04 26.94 29.06
N VAL A 150 6.14 25.60 29.00
CA VAL A 150 6.60 24.88 27.80
C VAL A 150 5.40 24.63 26.89
N VAL A 151 5.50 25.09 25.64
CA VAL A 151 4.52 24.77 24.60
C VAL A 151 4.81 23.37 24.05
N ILE A 152 3.83 22.48 24.15
CA ILE A 152 3.92 21.10 23.64
C ILE A 152 3.02 20.96 22.43
N LEU A 153 3.57 20.41 21.34
CA LEU A 153 2.83 20.07 20.13
C LEU A 153 2.92 18.56 19.92
N GLN A 154 1.79 17.87 19.98
CA GLN A 154 1.72 16.43 19.73
C GLN A 154 1.23 16.17 18.32
N PHE A 155 2.03 15.49 17.51
CA PHE A 155 1.68 15.09 16.15
C PHE A 155 1.30 13.62 16.08
N ASN A 156 0.57 13.24 15.03
CA ASN A 156 0.26 11.84 14.72
C ASN A 156 1.49 11.00 14.36
N GLN A 157 2.62 11.64 14.09
CA GLN A 157 3.85 10.98 13.68
C GLN A 157 5.08 11.73 14.19
N LYS A 158 6.23 11.06 14.17
CA LYS A 158 7.51 11.69 14.52
C LYS A 158 7.84 12.80 13.51
N MET A 159 8.03 14.01 14.01
CA MET A 159 8.43 15.16 13.22
C MET A 159 9.94 15.39 13.30
N PRO A 160 10.62 15.67 12.17
CA PRO A 160 11.99 16.19 12.20
C PRO A 160 11.99 17.59 12.82
N LEU A 161 12.64 17.75 13.98
CA LEU A 161 12.57 18.99 14.78
C LEU A 161 13.16 20.21 14.06
N GLU A 162 14.30 20.03 13.38
CA GLU A 162 14.97 21.09 12.63
C GLU A 162 14.10 21.62 11.49
N GLU A 163 13.45 20.73 10.73
CA GLU A 163 12.54 21.15 9.67
C GLU A 163 11.27 21.78 10.24
N ALA A 164 10.68 21.16 11.27
CA ALA A 164 9.47 21.65 11.92
C ALA A 164 9.64 23.09 12.43
N ARG A 165 10.85 23.44 12.90
CA ARG A 165 11.15 24.81 13.36
C ARG A 165 10.83 25.88 12.32
N HIS A 166 11.09 25.62 11.05
CA HIS A 166 10.85 26.58 9.97
C HIS A 166 9.36 26.84 9.71
N PHE A 167 8.47 26.00 10.25
CA PHE A 167 7.01 26.13 10.12
C PHE A 167 6.33 26.62 11.40
N LEU A 168 7.10 26.96 12.43
CA LEU A 168 6.57 27.40 13.72
C LEU A 168 6.84 28.89 13.92
N GLU A 169 5.83 29.59 14.43
CA GLU A 169 5.93 30.97 14.88
C GLU A 169 5.31 31.09 16.26
N LEU A 170 6.02 31.74 17.19
CA LEU A 170 5.45 32.15 18.46
C LEU A 170 5.21 33.66 18.41
N THR A 171 3.97 34.08 18.64
CA THR A 171 3.60 35.49 18.51
C THR A 171 2.80 35.97 19.70
N GLY A 172 3.12 37.16 20.19
CA GLY A 172 2.34 37.87 21.20
C GLY A 172 1.44 38.93 20.58
N ARG A 173 0.41 39.33 21.32
CA ARG A 173 -0.40 40.50 21.01
C ARG A 173 -0.46 41.39 22.25
N GLY A 174 0.08 42.61 22.14
CA GLY A 174 0.04 43.59 23.23
C GLY A 174 -1.34 44.22 23.41
N SER A 175 -1.49 45.07 24.43
CA SER A 175 -2.72 45.82 24.73
C SER A 175 -3.21 46.69 23.56
N GLU A 176 -2.28 47.21 22.76
CA GLU A 176 -2.57 48.00 21.55
C GLU A 176 -2.87 47.14 20.30
N GLY A 177 -2.96 45.82 20.45
CA GLY A 177 -3.30 44.89 19.35
C GLY A 177 -2.15 44.55 18.39
N ARG A 178 -0.97 45.18 18.54
CA ARG A 178 0.21 44.91 17.70
C ARG A 178 0.71 43.47 17.88
N LYS A 179 0.91 42.76 16.75
CA LYS A 179 1.53 41.43 16.70
C LYS A 179 3.04 41.57 16.89
N THR A 180 3.61 40.83 17.82
CA THR A 180 5.07 40.74 18.04
C THR A 180 5.53 39.29 17.88
N PHE A 181 6.67 39.10 17.23
CA PHE A 181 7.28 37.77 17.11
C PHE A 181 8.16 37.51 18.34
N LEU A 182 7.93 36.39 19.00
CA LEU A 182 8.64 35.99 20.19
C LEU A 182 9.70 34.95 19.82
N PRO A 183 10.93 35.07 20.35
CA PRO A 183 11.91 34.02 20.19
C PRO A 183 11.43 32.77 20.94
N PHE A 184 11.69 31.60 20.35
CA PHE A 184 11.44 30.31 20.98
C PHE A 184 12.58 29.35 20.59
N HIS A 185 12.66 28.19 21.23
CA HIS A 185 13.57 27.10 20.85
C HIS A 185 12.76 25.80 20.81
N VAL A 186 13.00 24.97 19.80
CA VAL A 186 12.41 23.63 19.72
C VAL A 186 13.34 22.68 20.48
N ARG A 187 12.77 21.75 21.24
CA ARG A 187 13.49 20.75 22.05
C ARG A 187 12.85 19.39 21.87
#